data_AF-A0AAD8QTB7-F1
#
_entry.id   AF-A0AAD8QTB7-F1
#
_cell.length_a   1.000
_cell.length_b   1.000
_cell.length_c   1.000
_cell.angle_alpha   90.00
_cell.angle_beta   90.00
_cell.angle_gamma   90.00
#
_symmetry.space_group_name_H-M   'P 1'
#
loop_
_entity.id
_entity.type
_entity.pdbx_description
1 polymer ?
#
loop_
_entity_poly.entity_id
_entity_poly.type
_entity_poly.pdbx_seq_one_letter_code
_entity_poly.pdbx_strand_id
1 'polypeptide(L)'
;MPLAPSPAPAAVHNPLLPSRGLAPPRRGGLIRAHAVRAAPRPPSQWAPGSWRERPALQQPEYPDKAGLEEVLRTVEAFPPIVFAGEARNLEDRLAEAALGRAFLLMGGDCAESFKEFNANNIRDTFRVLLQMSVVLMFGGQMPIIKVGRMAGQFAKPRSDGFEERDGVKLPSYRGDNINGDVFDEKSRVPDPQRMIRAYSQSAATLNLLRAFATGGYAAMQRVTQWNLDFTEKSEQGDRYMELAHRVDEALGFMSAAGLTVDHPIMRTTEFWTSHECLLLPYEQALTREDSTSGLYYDCSAHFLWAGERTRQLDGAHVEFLRGIANPLGIKVSDKMDPEELVKLIDILNPENRPGRITIITRMGPENMRVKLPHLIRAVRGAGQIVTWVTDPMHGNTMKAPCGLKTRSFDRILAEVRAFFDVHEQEGSHPGGVHLEMTGQNVTECIGGSRTVTFDDLSSRYHTHCDPRLNASQALELSFIIAERLRRRRAASWALDNQRSSVPSSMGL
;
A
#
# COMPACT_ATOMS: atom_id res chain seq x y z
N MET A 1 64.31 -11.55 -15.02
CA MET A 1 64.81 -10.76 -16.16
C MET A 1 64.09 -11.20 -17.42
N PRO A 2 63.20 -10.38 -18.01
CA PRO A 2 62.80 -10.53 -19.40
C PRO A 2 63.55 -9.52 -20.28
N LEU A 3 64.08 -10.04 -21.38
CA LEU A 3 64.83 -9.33 -22.41
C LEU A 3 63.93 -8.44 -23.27
N ALA A 4 64.54 -7.38 -23.80
CA ALA A 4 63.98 -6.28 -24.58
C ALA A 4 63.39 -6.68 -25.96
N PRO A 5 62.55 -5.82 -26.57
CA PRO A 5 61.78 -6.14 -27.77
C PRO A 5 62.55 -5.86 -29.08
N SER A 6 62.14 -6.55 -30.16
CA SER A 6 62.56 -6.29 -31.54
C SER A 6 61.38 -5.80 -32.39
N PRO A 7 61.63 -5.12 -33.54
CA PRO A 7 60.86 -3.96 -33.97
C PRO A 7 59.71 -4.25 -34.96
N ALA A 8 58.83 -3.26 -35.10
CA ALA A 8 57.64 -3.24 -35.94
C ALA A 8 57.95 -3.24 -37.46
N PRO A 9 57.09 -3.86 -38.30
CA PRO A 9 57.11 -3.65 -39.74
C PRO A 9 56.19 -2.49 -40.18
N ALA A 10 56.59 -1.91 -41.31
CA ALA A 10 56.12 -0.66 -41.90
C ALA A 10 54.65 -0.65 -42.37
N ALA A 11 54.08 0.56 -42.31
CA ALA A 11 52.74 0.90 -42.79
C ALA A 11 52.66 0.84 -44.33
N VAL A 12 51.65 0.16 -44.84
CA VAL A 12 51.21 0.26 -46.24
C VAL A 12 49.99 1.18 -46.27
N HIS A 13 50.16 2.35 -46.90
CA HIS A 13 49.10 3.29 -47.23
C HIS A 13 48.22 2.73 -48.35
N ASN A 14 46.90 2.71 -48.16
CA ASN A 14 45.94 2.66 -49.26
C ASN A 14 44.83 3.71 -48.97
N PRO A 15 44.49 4.60 -49.90
CA PRO A 15 43.64 5.76 -49.63
C PRO A 15 42.15 5.39 -49.65
N LEU A 16 41.43 5.68 -48.56
CA LEU A 16 39.98 5.57 -48.48
C LEU A 16 39.30 6.87 -48.92
N LEU A 17 38.30 6.70 -49.78
CA LEU A 17 37.38 7.71 -50.33
C LEU A 17 36.67 8.53 -49.22
N PRO A 18 36.31 9.79 -49.47
CA PRO A 18 35.63 10.62 -48.48
C PRO A 18 34.16 10.19 -48.34
N SER A 19 33.79 9.63 -47.18
CA SER A 19 32.40 9.44 -46.79
C SER A 19 31.80 10.78 -46.33
N ARG A 20 30.73 11.21 -47.00
CA ARG A 20 29.91 12.36 -46.61
C ARG A 20 29.31 12.09 -45.23
N GLY A 21 29.66 12.93 -44.25
CA GLY A 21 29.03 12.93 -42.93
C GLY A 21 27.56 13.37 -43.04
N LEU A 22 26.64 12.43 -42.79
CA LEU A 22 25.26 12.74 -42.46
C LEU A 22 25.22 13.21 -41.00
N ALA A 23 24.91 14.49 -40.80
CA ALA A 23 24.65 15.04 -39.48
C ALA A 23 23.41 14.35 -38.85
N PRO A 24 23.44 14.02 -37.53
CA PRO A 24 22.27 13.48 -36.87
C PRO A 24 21.18 14.56 -36.73
N PRO A 25 19.89 14.19 -36.79
CA PRO A 25 18.81 15.17 -36.65
C PRO A 25 18.81 15.75 -35.24
N ARG A 26 18.73 17.08 -35.17
CA ARG A 26 18.56 17.86 -33.94
C ARG A 26 17.32 17.37 -33.20
N ARG A 27 17.49 16.65 -32.09
CA ARG A 27 16.41 16.40 -31.13
C ARG A 27 16.05 17.73 -30.47
N GLY A 28 14.81 18.16 -30.67
CA GLY A 28 14.22 19.27 -29.93
C GLY A 28 14.32 18.99 -28.43
N GLY A 29 14.95 19.91 -27.71
CA GLY A 29 15.09 19.83 -26.26
C GLY A 29 13.74 19.99 -25.59
N LEU A 30 13.21 18.89 -25.06
CA LEU A 30 12.29 18.94 -23.93
C LEU A 30 13.09 19.39 -22.72
N ILE A 31 13.04 20.69 -22.43
CA ILE A 31 13.49 21.25 -21.16
C ILE A 31 12.59 20.63 -20.09
N ARG A 32 13.05 19.56 -19.43
CA ARG A 32 12.58 19.21 -18.09
C ARG A 32 13.01 20.35 -17.19
N ALA A 33 12.11 21.29 -16.93
CA ALA A 33 12.24 22.19 -15.81
C ALA A 33 12.19 21.33 -14.53
N HIS A 34 13.35 20.89 -14.05
CA HIS A 34 13.49 20.57 -12.64
C HIS A 34 13.39 21.90 -11.90
N ALA A 35 12.16 22.27 -11.54
CA ALA A 35 11.96 23.22 -10.47
C ALA A 35 12.75 22.68 -9.28
N VAL A 36 13.79 23.40 -8.88
CA VAL A 36 14.50 23.16 -7.63
C VAL A 36 13.46 23.34 -6.53
N ARG A 37 12.85 22.24 -6.09
CA ARG A 37 11.90 22.20 -4.98
C ARG A 37 12.66 22.73 -3.76
N ALA A 38 12.12 23.77 -3.13
CA ALA A 38 12.59 24.18 -1.82
C ALA A 38 12.50 22.97 -0.88
N ALA A 39 13.57 22.72 -0.11
CA ALA A 39 13.56 21.65 0.90
C ALA A 39 12.41 21.90 1.89
N PRO A 40 11.67 20.86 2.30
CA PRO A 40 10.59 21.01 3.28
C PRO A 40 11.14 21.66 4.55
N ARG A 41 10.40 22.61 5.11
CA ARG A 41 10.80 23.22 6.39
C ARG A 41 10.29 22.34 7.53
N PRO A 42 11.12 22.01 8.54
CA PRO A 42 10.64 21.31 9.71
C PRO A 42 9.52 22.15 10.38
N PRO A 43 8.43 21.52 10.85
CA PRO A 43 7.35 22.25 11.50
C PRO A 43 7.89 22.99 12.73
N SER A 44 7.62 24.28 12.85
CA SER A 44 7.95 25.02 14.08
C SER A 44 7.28 24.33 15.27
N GLN A 45 8.06 23.96 16.30
CA GLN A 45 7.61 23.32 17.55
C GLN A 45 7.24 21.82 17.48
N TRP A 46 7.53 21.09 16.40
CA TRP A 46 7.36 19.63 16.41
C TRP A 46 8.62 18.91 16.89
N ALA A 47 8.43 17.83 17.65
CA ALA A 47 9.46 16.85 17.99
C ALA A 47 8.83 15.45 18.03
N PRO A 48 9.61 14.36 17.89
CA PRO A 48 9.06 13.01 17.94
C PRO A 48 8.20 12.71 19.18
N GLY A 49 8.41 13.45 20.28
CA GLY A 49 7.65 13.32 21.52
C GLY A 49 6.48 14.29 21.72
N SER A 50 6.22 15.26 20.84
CA SER A 50 5.19 16.30 21.04
C SER A 50 3.77 15.75 21.12
N TRP A 51 3.53 14.56 20.58
CA TRP A 51 2.24 13.86 20.69
C TRP A 51 1.80 13.59 22.14
N ARG A 52 2.74 13.51 23.09
CA ARG A 52 2.44 13.28 24.51
C ARG A 52 1.69 14.45 25.16
N GLU A 53 1.73 15.63 24.55
CA GLU A 53 1.02 16.83 24.99
C GLU A 53 -0.43 16.87 24.49
N ARG A 54 -0.85 15.85 23.73
CA ARG A 54 -2.17 15.73 23.12
C ARG A 54 -2.94 14.53 23.67
N PRO A 55 -4.29 14.53 23.61
CA PRO A 55 -5.08 13.35 23.93
C PRO A 55 -4.74 12.16 23.01
N ALA A 56 -4.26 11.07 23.59
CA ALA A 56 -3.91 9.85 22.86
C ALA A 56 -4.96 8.76 23.10
N LEU A 57 -5.77 8.46 22.08
CA LEU A 57 -6.74 7.37 22.16
C LEU A 57 -6.10 6.01 21.89
N GLN A 58 -6.76 4.95 22.33
CA GLN A 58 -6.40 3.54 22.03
C GLN A 58 -5.04 3.06 22.55
N GLN A 59 -4.31 3.87 23.33
CA GLN A 59 -3.06 3.46 23.97
C GLN A 59 -3.33 2.41 25.07
N PRO A 60 -2.45 1.40 25.22
CA PRO A 60 -2.51 0.49 26.37
C PRO A 60 -1.98 1.16 27.65
N GLU A 61 -2.43 0.66 28.79
CA GLU A 61 -1.87 0.99 30.10
C GLU A 61 -0.90 -0.12 30.51
N TYR A 62 0.40 0.15 30.44
CA TYR A 62 1.43 -0.79 30.89
C TYR A 62 1.58 -0.71 32.42
N PRO A 63 1.53 -1.84 33.15
CA PRO A 63 1.65 -1.84 34.61
C PRO A 63 3.06 -1.46 35.10
N ASP A 64 4.09 -1.83 34.34
CA ASP A 64 5.48 -1.49 34.63
C ASP A 64 5.99 -0.39 33.68
N LYS A 65 6.02 0.84 34.19
CA LYS A 65 6.50 2.01 33.44
C LYS A 65 8.01 2.00 33.22
N ALA A 66 8.79 1.50 34.19
CA ALA A 66 10.24 1.44 34.07
C ALA A 66 10.65 0.40 33.01
N GLY A 67 10.00 -0.77 33.02
CA GLY A 67 10.18 -1.79 31.99
C GLY A 67 9.76 -1.31 30.60
N LEU A 68 8.70 -0.50 30.50
CA LEU A 68 8.33 0.17 29.25
C LEU A 68 9.45 1.09 28.74
N GLU A 69 9.99 1.98 29.58
CA GLU A 69 11.07 2.90 29.19
C GLU A 69 12.36 2.16 28.79
N GLU A 70 12.70 1.06 29.46
CA GLU A 70 13.83 0.20 29.09
C GLU A 70 13.65 -0.43 27.70
N VAL A 71 12.46 -0.98 27.43
CA VAL A 71 12.16 -1.54 26.11
C VAL A 71 12.20 -0.46 25.03
N LEU A 72 11.64 0.73 25.28
CA LEU A 72 11.63 1.82 24.30
C LEU A 72 13.05 2.28 23.95
N ARG A 73 13.94 2.42 24.94
CA ARG A 73 15.36 2.72 24.69
C ARG A 73 16.06 1.62 23.89
N THR A 74 15.69 0.37 24.13
CA THR A 74 16.21 -0.78 23.37
C THR A 74 15.80 -0.71 21.89
N VAL A 75 14.51 -0.48 21.62
CA VAL A 75 13.98 -0.33 20.25
C VAL A 75 14.58 0.89 19.56
N GLU A 76 14.74 2.00 20.28
CA GLU A 76 15.34 3.24 19.76
C GLU A 76 16.78 3.01 19.25
N ALA A 77 17.56 2.19 19.96
CA ALA A 77 18.94 1.85 19.61
C ALA A 77 19.05 0.85 18.43
N PHE A 78 17.97 0.17 18.04
CA PHE A 78 18.01 -0.77 16.93
C PHE A 78 18.06 -0.08 15.56
N PRO A 79 18.57 -0.75 14.50
CA PRO A 79 18.50 -0.22 13.15
C PRO A 79 17.08 0.16 12.70
N PRO A 80 16.91 1.12 11.77
CA PRO A 80 15.63 1.37 11.14
C PRO A 80 15.16 0.16 10.31
N ILE A 81 13.85 -0.05 10.23
CA ILE A 81 13.25 -1.10 9.38
C ILE A 81 13.30 -0.66 7.90
N VAL A 82 13.03 0.62 7.64
CA VAL A 82 13.06 1.21 6.29
C VAL A 82 14.00 2.40 6.21
N PHE A 83 14.56 2.65 5.02
CA PHE A 83 15.36 3.85 4.76
C PHE A 83 14.48 5.02 4.28
N ALA A 84 14.78 6.24 4.73
CA ALA A 84 14.01 7.45 4.40
C ALA A 84 13.87 7.70 2.89
N GLY A 85 14.91 7.40 2.10
CA GLY A 85 14.86 7.53 0.64
C GLY A 85 13.81 6.62 -0.02
N GLU A 86 13.49 5.48 0.60
CA GLU A 86 12.47 4.57 0.08
C GLU A 86 11.06 5.11 0.29
N ALA A 87 10.83 5.80 1.42
CA ALA A 87 9.57 6.50 1.70
C ALA A 87 9.37 7.69 0.74
N ARG A 88 10.45 8.42 0.39
CA ARG A 88 10.39 9.46 -0.66
C ARG A 88 10.02 8.90 -2.02
N ASN A 89 10.65 7.79 -2.42
CA ASN A 89 10.30 7.11 -3.67
C ASN A 89 8.82 6.67 -3.68
N LEU A 90 8.28 6.22 -2.54
CA LEU A 90 6.86 5.89 -2.43
C LEU A 90 5.97 7.14 -2.56
N GLU A 91 6.32 8.28 -1.95
CA GLU A 91 5.59 9.54 -2.13
C GLU A 91 5.52 9.93 -3.62
N ASP A 92 6.63 9.83 -4.35
CA ASP A 92 6.67 10.10 -5.80
C ASP A 92 5.76 9.16 -6.59
N ARG A 93 5.70 7.88 -6.23
CA ARG A 93 4.78 6.92 -6.86
C ARG A 93 3.33 7.26 -6.54
N LEU A 94 3.02 7.60 -5.28
CA LEU A 94 1.68 7.98 -4.86
C LEU A 94 1.23 9.28 -5.52
N ALA A 95 2.14 10.19 -5.86
CA ALA A 95 1.85 11.38 -6.65
C ALA A 95 1.31 11.01 -8.04
N GLU A 96 1.86 9.97 -8.68
CA GLU A 96 1.35 9.45 -9.95
C GLU A 96 -0.09 8.92 -9.80
N ALA A 97 -0.42 8.27 -8.68
CA ALA A 97 -1.77 7.79 -8.41
C ALA A 97 -2.77 8.94 -8.14
N ALA A 98 -2.36 9.96 -7.38
CA ALA A 98 -3.16 11.17 -7.17
C ALA A 98 -3.53 11.86 -8.50
N LEU A 99 -2.64 11.77 -9.49
CA LEU A 99 -2.79 12.37 -10.81
C LEU A 99 -3.36 11.41 -11.87
N GLY A 100 -3.86 10.23 -11.45
CA GLY A 100 -4.50 9.26 -12.34
C GLY A 100 -3.57 8.51 -13.30
N ARG A 101 -2.25 8.57 -13.08
CA ARG A 101 -1.21 7.91 -13.91
C ARG A 101 -0.72 6.59 -13.35
N ALA A 102 -1.05 6.27 -12.10
CA ALA A 102 -0.78 4.99 -11.46
C ALA A 102 -1.99 4.56 -10.62
N PHE A 103 -2.01 3.31 -10.17
CA PHE A 103 -3.03 2.79 -9.25
C PHE A 103 -2.38 2.10 -8.07
N LEU A 104 -2.84 2.41 -6.86
CA LEU A 104 -2.33 1.85 -5.63
C LEU A 104 -3.07 0.55 -5.27
N LEU A 105 -2.31 -0.52 -5.09
CA LEU A 105 -2.76 -1.77 -4.49
C LEU A 105 -2.12 -1.90 -3.10
N MET A 106 -2.92 -1.65 -2.06
CA MET A 106 -2.55 -1.98 -0.69
C MET A 106 -3.24 -3.26 -0.24
N GLY A 107 -2.51 -4.19 0.37
CA GLY A 107 -3.10 -5.44 0.84
C GLY A 107 -2.22 -6.21 1.82
N GLY A 108 -2.84 -7.02 2.67
CA GLY A 108 -2.16 -7.92 3.59
C GLY A 108 -3.07 -8.28 4.77
N ASP A 109 -2.47 -8.69 5.88
CA ASP A 109 -3.22 -9.13 7.04
C ASP A 109 -4.01 -7.98 7.71
N CYS A 110 -5.10 -8.35 8.38
CA CYS A 110 -5.83 -7.42 9.24
C CYS A 110 -4.96 -7.03 10.45
N ALA A 111 -4.42 -8.05 11.12
CA ALA A 111 -3.35 -7.92 12.11
C ALA A 111 -2.39 -9.11 11.96
N GLU A 112 -1.08 -8.83 11.87
CA GLU A 112 -0.04 -9.84 11.89
C GLU A 112 -0.01 -10.51 13.28
N SER A 113 0.23 -11.82 13.32
CA SER A 113 0.37 -12.58 14.56
C SER A 113 1.77 -13.17 14.72
N PHE A 114 2.28 -13.11 15.93
CA PHE A 114 3.52 -13.75 16.34
C PHE A 114 3.49 -15.28 16.18
N LYS A 115 2.30 -15.90 16.17
CA LYS A 115 2.10 -17.34 15.97
C LYS A 115 2.14 -17.72 14.49
N GLU A 116 1.73 -16.82 13.60
CA GLU A 116 1.68 -17.04 12.15
C GLU A 116 2.96 -16.59 11.43
N PHE A 117 4.02 -16.31 12.19
CA PHE A 117 5.33 -15.90 11.66
C PHE A 117 6.08 -17.07 11.02
N ASN A 118 5.86 -17.29 9.73
CA ASN A 118 6.62 -18.24 8.93
C ASN A 118 6.78 -17.77 7.47
N ALA A 119 7.81 -18.28 6.80
CA ALA A 119 8.16 -17.88 5.45
C ALA A 119 7.07 -18.20 4.40
N ASN A 120 6.29 -19.27 4.59
CA ASN A 120 5.22 -19.64 3.66
C ASN A 120 4.09 -18.61 3.69
N ASN A 121 3.64 -18.19 4.87
CA ASN A 121 2.60 -17.16 5.01
C ASN A 121 3.01 -15.83 4.38
N ILE A 122 4.25 -15.39 4.62
CA ILE A 122 4.82 -14.17 4.02
C ILE A 122 4.86 -14.30 2.49
N ARG A 123 5.41 -15.42 1.99
CA ARG A 123 5.51 -15.72 0.55
C ARG A 123 4.14 -15.73 -0.11
N ASP A 124 3.16 -16.43 0.47
CA ASP A 124 1.87 -16.65 -0.17
C ASP A 124 1.04 -15.36 -0.20
N THR A 125 1.13 -14.52 0.85
CA THR A 125 0.51 -13.19 0.83
C THR A 125 1.17 -12.27 -0.20
N PHE A 126 2.51 -12.26 -0.27
CA PHE A 126 3.25 -11.55 -1.31
C PHE A 126 2.88 -12.03 -2.72
N ARG A 127 2.73 -13.35 -2.91
CA ARG A 127 2.32 -13.97 -4.17
C ARG A 127 0.96 -13.49 -4.64
N VAL A 128 -0.05 -13.42 -3.76
CA VAL A 128 -1.37 -12.88 -4.13
C VAL A 128 -1.28 -11.39 -4.52
N LEU A 129 -0.48 -10.59 -3.82
CA LEU A 129 -0.24 -9.19 -4.21
C LEU A 129 0.41 -9.06 -5.60
N LEU A 130 1.32 -9.97 -5.97
CA LEU A 130 1.90 -10.04 -7.31
C LEU A 130 0.87 -10.48 -8.37
N GLN A 131 0.06 -11.50 -8.08
CA GLN A 131 -1.00 -11.96 -8.99
C GLN A 131 -1.99 -10.84 -9.29
N MET A 132 -2.54 -10.20 -8.24
CA MET A 132 -3.45 -9.06 -8.39
C MET A 132 -2.78 -7.92 -9.15
N SER A 133 -1.51 -7.63 -8.84
CA SER A 133 -0.74 -6.60 -9.54
C SER A 133 -0.66 -6.86 -11.04
N VAL A 134 -0.38 -8.08 -11.48
CA VAL A 134 -0.29 -8.38 -12.91
C VAL A 134 -1.65 -8.28 -13.60
N VAL A 135 -2.71 -8.78 -12.96
CA VAL A 135 -4.08 -8.62 -13.49
C VAL A 135 -4.42 -7.14 -13.68
N LEU A 136 -4.13 -6.31 -12.68
CA LEU A 136 -4.37 -4.87 -12.73
C LEU A 136 -3.49 -4.15 -13.76
N MET A 137 -2.18 -4.47 -13.81
CA MET A 137 -1.24 -3.89 -14.79
C MET A 137 -1.66 -4.22 -16.21
N PHE A 138 -1.93 -5.49 -16.50
CA PHE A 138 -2.26 -5.95 -17.84
C PHE A 138 -3.66 -5.49 -18.27
N GLY A 139 -4.66 -5.65 -17.40
CA GLY A 139 -6.03 -5.28 -17.72
C GLY A 139 -6.26 -3.77 -17.73
N GLY A 140 -5.71 -3.04 -16.74
CA GLY A 140 -5.81 -1.59 -16.64
C GLY A 140 -4.84 -0.82 -17.55
N GLN A 141 -3.74 -1.46 -17.98
CA GLN A 141 -2.65 -0.85 -18.75
C GLN A 141 -2.07 0.40 -18.09
N MET A 142 -1.78 0.30 -16.79
CA MET A 142 -1.16 1.36 -16.01
C MET A 142 -0.25 0.81 -14.90
N PRO A 143 0.75 1.59 -14.43
CA PRO A 143 1.60 1.21 -13.29
C PRO A 143 0.79 0.91 -12.03
N ILE A 144 1.17 -0.16 -11.32
CA ILE A 144 0.55 -0.56 -10.05
C ILE A 144 1.57 -0.46 -8.91
N ILE A 145 1.29 0.41 -7.95
CA ILE A 145 2.07 0.65 -6.72
C ILE A 145 1.68 -0.41 -5.69
N LYS A 146 2.64 -1.11 -5.11
CA LYS A 146 2.40 -2.32 -4.29
C LYS A 146 2.81 -2.07 -2.86
N VAL A 147 1.83 -1.98 -1.96
CA VAL A 147 2.09 -1.70 -0.54
C VAL A 147 1.50 -2.81 0.32
N GLY A 148 2.36 -3.55 1.01
CA GLY A 148 1.96 -4.59 1.95
C GLY A 148 1.45 -4.01 3.27
N ARG A 149 0.35 -4.54 3.80
CA ARG A 149 0.04 -4.49 5.24
C ARG A 149 0.84 -5.60 5.94
N MET A 150 2.15 -5.41 6.00
CA MET A 150 3.12 -6.44 6.40
C MET A 150 4.32 -5.78 7.07
N ALA A 151 5.01 -6.54 7.93
CA ALA A 151 6.19 -6.09 8.65
C ALA A 151 5.94 -4.92 9.62
N GLY A 152 4.81 -4.92 10.32
CA GLY A 152 4.52 -3.92 11.34
C GLY A 152 3.06 -3.84 11.78
N GLN A 153 2.14 -4.51 11.09
CA GLN A 153 0.69 -4.40 11.31
C GLN A 153 0.22 -5.27 12.49
N PHE A 154 0.80 -5.09 13.67
CA PHE A 154 0.46 -5.87 14.87
C PHE A 154 -0.66 -5.25 15.68
N ALA A 155 -0.63 -3.94 15.89
CA ALA A 155 -1.56 -3.24 16.79
C ALA A 155 -2.95 -3.10 16.16
N LYS A 156 -4.00 -3.20 16.98
CA LYS A 156 -5.40 -3.06 16.58
C LYS A 156 -6.17 -2.13 17.50
N PRO A 157 -6.90 -1.13 16.97
CA PRO A 157 -7.83 -0.36 17.79
C PRO A 157 -9.06 -1.20 18.15
N ARG A 158 -9.66 -0.92 19.30
CA ARG A 158 -10.83 -1.66 19.80
C ARG A 158 -12.00 -0.71 20.07
N SER A 159 -13.21 -1.15 19.72
CA SER A 159 -14.44 -0.41 20.04
C SER A 159 -14.69 -0.36 21.55
N ASP A 160 -14.31 -1.41 22.27
CA ASP A 160 -14.40 -1.50 23.73
C ASP A 160 -13.03 -1.88 24.30
N GLY A 161 -12.64 -1.23 25.40
CA GLY A 161 -11.41 -1.53 26.13
C GLY A 161 -11.43 -2.90 26.81
N PHE A 162 -12.61 -3.47 27.03
CA PHE A 162 -12.80 -4.78 27.65
C PHE A 162 -13.54 -5.75 26.73
N GLU A 163 -13.32 -7.04 26.97
CA GLU A 163 -14.01 -8.14 26.35
C GLU A 163 -14.61 -9.02 27.47
N GLU A 164 -15.87 -9.39 27.32
CA GLU A 164 -16.58 -10.23 28.28
C GLU A 164 -16.98 -11.55 27.63
N ARG A 165 -16.64 -12.67 28.29
CA ARG A 165 -17.04 -14.03 27.89
C ARG A 165 -17.43 -14.80 29.13
N ASP A 166 -18.59 -15.46 29.09
CA ASP A 166 -19.09 -16.32 30.17
C ASP A 166 -19.06 -15.64 31.56
N GLY A 167 -19.36 -14.34 31.63
CA GLY A 167 -19.37 -13.54 32.86
C GLY A 167 -17.99 -13.05 33.35
N VAL A 168 -16.90 -13.41 32.66
CA VAL A 168 -15.55 -12.92 32.95
C VAL A 168 -15.21 -11.73 32.06
N LYS A 169 -14.78 -10.61 32.65
CA LYS A 169 -14.42 -9.38 31.93
C LYS A 169 -12.92 -9.14 31.99
N LEU A 170 -12.24 -9.13 30.84
CA LEU A 170 -10.80 -8.94 30.71
C LEU A 170 -10.48 -7.78 29.74
N PRO A 171 -9.28 -7.18 29.79
CA PRO A 171 -8.84 -6.25 28.76
C PRO A 171 -8.97 -6.87 27.36
N SER A 172 -9.44 -6.09 26.40
CA SER A 172 -9.51 -6.51 25.01
C SER A 172 -8.11 -6.83 24.47
N TYR A 173 -8.01 -7.87 23.64
CA TYR A 173 -6.82 -8.09 22.81
C TYR A 173 -6.61 -6.89 21.86
N ARG A 174 -5.42 -6.28 21.90
CA ARG A 174 -5.08 -5.06 21.14
C ARG A 174 -4.01 -5.29 20.09
N GLY A 175 -3.67 -6.54 19.80
CA GLY A 175 -2.60 -6.88 18.88
C GLY A 175 -1.37 -7.42 19.59
N ASP A 176 -0.60 -8.24 18.88
CA ASP A 176 0.48 -9.04 19.48
C ASP A 176 1.64 -8.20 20.02
N ASN A 177 1.83 -6.98 19.51
CA ASN A 177 2.82 -6.02 20.03
C ASN A 177 2.37 -5.33 21.35
N ILE A 178 1.16 -5.61 21.84
CA ILE A 178 0.62 -5.07 23.10
C ILE A 178 0.32 -6.20 24.10
N ASN A 179 -0.54 -7.14 23.75
CA ASN A 179 -0.94 -8.26 24.63
C ASN A 179 -1.27 -9.53 23.83
N GLY A 180 -1.61 -10.63 24.52
CA GLY A 180 -1.93 -11.92 23.94
C GLY A 180 -3.41 -12.07 23.57
N ASP A 181 -3.68 -12.92 22.58
CA ASP A 181 -5.01 -13.24 22.07
C ASP A 181 -5.82 -14.14 23.02
N VAL A 182 -5.14 -15.03 23.75
CA VAL A 182 -5.74 -15.98 24.71
C VAL A 182 -6.55 -15.22 25.75
N PHE A 183 -7.77 -15.70 26.03
CA PHE A 183 -8.72 -15.07 26.95
C PHE A 183 -8.43 -15.51 28.39
N ASP A 184 -7.31 -15.04 28.94
CA ASP A 184 -6.92 -15.23 30.33
C ASP A 184 -6.23 -13.95 30.87
N GLU A 185 -6.26 -13.76 32.18
CA GLU A 185 -5.75 -12.54 32.83
C GLU A 185 -4.30 -12.26 32.46
N LYS A 186 -3.42 -13.28 32.55
CA LYS A 186 -1.99 -13.15 32.27
C LYS A 186 -1.73 -12.73 30.82
N SER A 187 -2.42 -13.34 29.87
CA SER A 187 -2.27 -13.03 28.44
C SER A 187 -2.78 -11.63 28.09
N ARG A 188 -3.79 -11.11 28.81
CA ARG A 188 -4.42 -9.81 28.48
C ARG A 188 -3.72 -8.60 29.08
N VAL A 189 -2.85 -8.77 30.06
CA VAL A 189 -1.99 -7.68 30.57
C VAL A 189 -1.04 -7.19 29.47
N PRO A 190 -0.97 -5.87 29.19
CA PRO A 190 0.01 -5.32 28.26
C PRO A 190 1.45 -5.59 28.72
N ASP A 191 2.27 -6.11 27.81
CA ASP A 191 3.66 -6.48 28.05
C ASP A 191 4.58 -5.71 27.09
N PRO A 192 5.45 -4.81 27.59
CA PRO A 192 6.29 -4.00 26.73
C PRO A 192 7.30 -4.83 25.93
N GLN A 193 7.75 -6.00 26.42
CA GLN A 193 8.72 -6.86 25.72
C GLN A 193 8.21 -7.32 24.34
N ARG A 194 6.89 -7.31 24.15
CA ARG A 194 6.26 -7.60 22.85
C ARG A 194 6.66 -6.60 21.76
N MET A 195 7.05 -5.37 22.10
CA MET A 195 7.56 -4.39 21.12
C MET A 195 8.90 -4.81 20.52
N ILE A 196 9.82 -5.37 21.32
CA ILE A 196 11.10 -5.92 20.82
C ILE A 196 10.82 -7.08 19.87
N ARG A 197 9.91 -7.97 20.25
CA ARG A 197 9.51 -9.10 19.41
C ARG A 197 8.86 -8.64 18.10
N ALA A 198 7.98 -7.64 18.16
CA ALA A 198 7.35 -7.04 16.98
C ALA A 198 8.39 -6.45 16.03
N TYR A 199 9.37 -5.72 16.56
CA TYR A 199 10.50 -5.20 15.78
C TYR A 199 11.27 -6.33 15.08
N SER A 200 11.67 -7.37 15.82
CA SER A 200 12.43 -8.49 15.25
C SER A 200 11.67 -9.22 14.14
N GLN A 201 10.37 -9.46 14.32
CA GLN A 201 9.53 -10.09 13.29
C GLN A 201 9.33 -9.15 12.09
N SER A 202 9.14 -7.86 12.31
CA SER A 202 9.03 -6.86 11.24
C SER A 202 10.29 -6.83 10.37
N ALA A 203 11.46 -6.73 10.99
CA ALA A 203 12.74 -6.71 10.29
C ALA A 203 12.98 -8.01 9.50
N ALA A 204 12.69 -9.17 10.09
CA ALA A 204 12.82 -10.46 9.42
C ALA A 204 11.84 -10.63 8.24
N THR A 205 10.58 -10.22 8.43
CA THR A 205 9.55 -10.23 7.37
C THR A 205 9.95 -9.33 6.21
N LEU A 206 10.36 -8.09 6.47
CA LEU A 206 10.77 -7.17 5.41
C LEU A 206 12.04 -7.64 4.70
N ASN A 207 13.01 -8.20 5.43
CA ASN A 207 14.20 -8.80 4.80
C ASN A 207 13.82 -9.89 3.79
N LEU A 208 12.90 -10.78 4.16
CA LEU A 208 12.42 -11.82 3.26
C LEU A 208 11.63 -11.24 2.06
N LEU A 209 10.78 -10.24 2.29
CA LEU A 209 10.05 -9.55 1.22
C LEU A 209 10.99 -8.86 0.23
N ARG A 210 12.06 -8.22 0.71
CA ARG A 210 13.11 -7.63 -0.16
C ARG A 210 13.78 -8.70 -1.01
N ALA A 211 14.12 -9.86 -0.41
CA ALA A 211 14.69 -10.99 -1.14
C ALA A 211 13.73 -11.53 -2.21
N PHE A 212 12.41 -11.58 -1.96
CA PHE A 212 11.44 -11.97 -2.99
C PHE A 212 11.28 -10.91 -4.09
N ALA A 213 11.26 -9.64 -3.73
CA ALA A 213 11.06 -8.53 -4.65
C ALA A 213 12.23 -8.33 -5.64
N THR A 214 13.47 -8.59 -5.22
CA THR A 214 14.66 -8.38 -6.05
C THR A 214 15.40 -9.65 -6.44
N GLY A 215 15.26 -10.74 -5.70
CA GLY A 215 15.95 -12.02 -5.91
C GLY A 215 15.35 -12.92 -6.99
N GLY A 216 14.47 -12.39 -7.84
CA GLY A 216 13.87 -13.12 -8.97
C GLY A 216 12.58 -13.88 -8.64
N TYR A 217 12.04 -13.81 -7.42
CA TYR A 217 10.68 -14.32 -7.15
C TYR A 217 9.61 -13.49 -7.85
N ALA A 218 9.78 -12.17 -7.87
CA ALA A 218 8.89 -11.21 -8.53
C ALA A 218 9.16 -11.02 -10.04
N ALA A 219 9.99 -11.85 -10.67
CA ALA A 219 10.27 -11.75 -12.10
C ALA A 219 9.01 -12.05 -12.93
N MET A 220 8.72 -11.21 -13.94
CA MET A 220 7.49 -11.30 -14.74
C MET A 220 7.35 -12.64 -15.49
N GLN A 221 8.46 -13.29 -15.83
CA GLN A 221 8.47 -14.63 -16.44
C GLN A 221 7.84 -15.72 -15.54
N ARG A 222 7.73 -15.45 -14.24
CA ARG A 222 7.18 -16.40 -13.25
C ARG A 222 5.69 -16.20 -13.02
N VAL A 223 5.02 -15.37 -13.81
CA VAL A 223 3.57 -15.09 -13.67
C VAL A 223 2.72 -16.36 -13.61
N THR A 224 3.01 -17.36 -14.43
CA THR A 224 2.34 -18.67 -14.40
C THR A 224 2.61 -19.44 -13.11
N GLN A 225 3.85 -19.36 -12.61
CA GLN A 225 4.26 -19.94 -11.33
C GLN A 225 3.69 -19.22 -10.12
N TRP A 226 2.99 -18.08 -10.27
CA TRP A 226 2.32 -17.45 -9.15
C TRP A 226 0.91 -18.00 -8.90
N ASN A 227 0.36 -18.85 -9.78
CA ASN A 227 -0.93 -19.47 -9.53
C ASN A 227 -0.85 -20.40 -8.30
N LEU A 228 -1.71 -20.17 -7.31
CA LEU A 228 -1.75 -21.00 -6.10
C LEU A 228 -2.46 -22.33 -6.41
N ASP A 229 -1.98 -23.45 -5.87
CA ASP A 229 -2.49 -24.78 -6.20
C ASP A 229 -4.01 -24.92 -5.96
N PHE A 230 -4.54 -24.19 -4.97
CA PHE A 230 -5.97 -24.21 -4.67
C PHE A 230 -6.81 -23.28 -5.57
N THR A 231 -6.18 -22.38 -6.34
CA THR A 231 -6.86 -21.56 -7.36
C THR A 231 -6.94 -22.27 -8.71
N GLU A 232 -6.11 -23.28 -8.98
CA GLU A 232 -6.07 -24.04 -10.25
C GLU A 232 -7.39 -24.72 -10.64
N LYS A 233 -8.27 -25.03 -9.67
CA LYS A 233 -9.58 -25.67 -9.92
C LYS A 233 -10.74 -24.70 -9.79
N SER A 234 -10.57 -23.46 -10.26
CA SER A 234 -11.59 -22.42 -10.18
C SER A 234 -11.65 -21.59 -11.46
N GLU A 235 -12.84 -21.08 -11.80
CA GLU A 235 -13.03 -20.20 -12.96
C GLU A 235 -12.07 -18.99 -12.95
N GLN A 236 -11.78 -18.45 -11.77
CA GLN A 236 -10.84 -17.34 -11.62
C GLN A 236 -9.38 -17.76 -11.85
N GLY A 237 -9.03 -19.00 -11.48
CA GLY A 237 -7.75 -19.61 -11.84
C GLY A 237 -7.60 -19.76 -13.35
N ASP A 238 -8.65 -20.24 -14.04
CA ASP A 238 -8.65 -20.39 -15.50
C ASP A 238 -8.48 -19.02 -16.20
N ARG A 239 -9.23 -18.01 -15.76
CA ARG A 239 -9.07 -16.62 -16.25
C ARG A 239 -7.68 -16.05 -15.99
N TYR A 240 -7.09 -16.37 -14.84
CA TYR A 240 -5.72 -15.98 -14.53
C TYR A 240 -4.71 -16.67 -15.44
N MET A 241 -4.88 -17.96 -15.72
CA MET A 241 -4.01 -18.67 -16.65
C MET A 241 -4.12 -18.09 -18.07
N GLU A 242 -5.32 -17.78 -18.55
CA GLU A 242 -5.50 -17.10 -19.84
C GLU A 242 -4.77 -15.74 -19.87
N LEU A 243 -4.91 -14.93 -18.81
CA LEU A 243 -4.19 -13.67 -18.69
C LEU A 243 -2.67 -13.87 -18.63
N ALA A 244 -2.21 -14.88 -17.89
CA ALA A 244 -0.80 -15.21 -17.77
C ALA A 244 -0.19 -15.60 -19.13
N HIS A 245 -0.92 -16.36 -19.96
CA HIS A 245 -0.51 -16.66 -21.33
C HIS A 245 -0.40 -15.40 -22.19
N ARG A 246 -1.35 -14.47 -22.08
CA ARG A 246 -1.27 -13.19 -22.81
C ARG A 246 -0.14 -12.29 -22.33
N VAL A 247 0.21 -12.35 -21.05
CA VAL A 247 1.39 -11.67 -20.50
C VAL A 247 2.66 -12.31 -21.08
N ASP A 248 2.73 -13.64 -21.17
CA ASP A 248 3.85 -14.35 -21.77
C ASP A 248 4.05 -13.97 -23.25
N GLU A 249 2.97 -13.92 -24.04
CA GLU A 249 3.02 -13.42 -25.43
C GLU A 249 3.54 -11.98 -25.52
N ALA A 250 3.08 -11.09 -24.62
CA ALA A 250 3.54 -9.71 -24.56
C ALA A 250 5.04 -9.61 -24.19
N LEU A 251 5.51 -10.44 -23.25
CA LEU A 251 6.92 -10.54 -22.91
C LEU A 251 7.75 -11.07 -24.09
N GLY A 252 7.22 -12.04 -24.85
CA GLY A 252 7.82 -12.53 -26.09
C GLY A 252 7.98 -11.41 -27.12
N PHE A 253 6.94 -10.58 -27.31
CA PHE A 253 7.00 -9.39 -28.16
C PHE A 253 8.04 -8.36 -27.67
N MET A 254 8.06 -8.05 -26.37
CA MET A 254 9.02 -7.11 -25.78
C MET A 254 10.47 -7.59 -25.96
N SER A 255 10.69 -8.90 -25.78
CA SER A 255 12.00 -9.54 -26.02
C SER A 255 12.41 -9.42 -27.49
N ALA A 256 11.51 -9.72 -28.42
CA ALA A 256 11.75 -9.55 -29.86
C ALA A 256 12.01 -8.08 -30.26
N ALA A 257 11.44 -7.12 -29.54
CA ALA A 257 11.68 -5.69 -29.70
C ALA A 257 12.98 -5.18 -29.03
N GLY A 258 13.78 -6.07 -28.42
CA GLY A 258 15.07 -5.75 -27.82
C GLY A 258 15.05 -5.48 -26.32
N LEU A 259 13.90 -5.60 -25.66
CA LEU A 259 13.77 -5.53 -24.20
C LEU A 259 13.77 -6.95 -23.63
N THR A 260 14.96 -7.50 -23.44
CA THR A 260 15.15 -8.88 -23.00
C THR A 260 14.75 -9.08 -21.54
N VAL A 261 14.54 -10.35 -21.20
CA VAL A 261 14.13 -10.80 -19.86
C VAL A 261 15.17 -10.55 -18.77
N ASP A 262 16.42 -10.29 -19.15
CA ASP A 262 17.49 -9.91 -18.23
C ASP A 262 17.43 -8.44 -17.79
N HIS A 263 16.62 -7.62 -18.46
CA HIS A 263 16.48 -6.22 -18.10
C HIS A 263 15.97 -6.10 -16.64
N PRO A 264 16.54 -5.23 -15.79
CA PRO A 264 16.17 -5.14 -14.38
C PRO A 264 14.67 -4.94 -14.11
N ILE A 265 13.99 -4.21 -15.00
CA ILE A 265 12.53 -3.97 -14.97
C ILE A 265 11.73 -5.29 -15.10
N MET A 266 12.28 -6.30 -15.75
CA MET A 266 11.62 -7.62 -15.92
C MET A 266 11.86 -8.56 -14.73
N ARG A 267 12.93 -8.33 -13.95
CA ARG A 267 13.40 -9.23 -12.88
C ARG A 267 13.02 -8.80 -11.47
N THR A 268 12.74 -7.51 -11.28
CA THR A 268 12.52 -6.90 -9.97
C THR A 268 11.17 -6.18 -9.90
N THR A 269 10.65 -6.03 -8.69
CA THR A 269 9.48 -5.19 -8.45
C THR A 269 9.72 -4.30 -7.24
N GLU A 270 9.19 -3.08 -7.27
CA GLU A 270 9.15 -2.24 -6.08
C GLU A 270 8.03 -2.72 -5.15
N PHE A 271 8.35 -2.88 -3.87
CA PHE A 271 7.39 -3.27 -2.85
C PHE A 271 7.66 -2.49 -1.56
N TRP A 272 6.60 -1.92 -1.01
CA TRP A 272 6.66 -1.13 0.22
C TRP A 272 5.81 -1.77 1.32
N THR A 273 6.03 -1.35 2.55
CA THR A 273 5.31 -1.82 3.74
C THR A 273 4.55 -0.70 4.40
N SER A 274 3.47 -1.07 5.10
CA SER A 274 2.61 -0.14 5.79
C SER A 274 1.93 -0.78 6.99
N HIS A 275 1.61 0.06 7.98
CA HIS A 275 0.74 -0.28 9.10
C HIS A 275 0.02 0.95 9.65
N GLU A 276 -0.99 0.70 10.49
CA GLU A 276 -1.66 1.74 11.26
C GLU A 276 -0.68 2.30 12.29
N CYS A 277 -0.38 3.59 12.21
CA CYS A 277 0.35 4.30 13.25
C CYS A 277 -0.56 4.37 14.48
N LEU A 278 -0.41 3.41 15.40
CA LEU A 278 -1.32 3.23 16.52
C LEU A 278 -0.60 3.28 17.87
N LEU A 279 0.46 2.49 18.05
CA LEU A 279 1.20 2.40 19.30
C LEU A 279 2.30 3.46 19.33
N LEU A 280 1.93 4.70 19.65
CA LEU A 280 2.81 5.88 19.50
C LEU A 280 4.17 5.77 20.21
N PRO A 281 4.32 5.13 21.38
CA PRO A 281 5.63 4.89 21.97
C PRO A 281 6.56 4.08 21.03
N TYR A 282 6.03 3.07 20.35
CA TYR A 282 6.76 2.23 19.42
C TYR A 282 7.15 2.99 18.15
N GLU A 283 6.21 3.72 17.56
CA GLU A 283 6.44 4.55 16.37
C GLU A 283 7.48 5.65 16.64
N GLN A 284 7.40 6.30 17.80
CA GLN A 284 8.41 7.28 18.20
C GLN A 284 9.80 6.64 18.33
N ALA A 285 9.91 5.47 18.96
CA ALA A 285 11.20 4.80 19.12
C ALA A 285 11.86 4.46 17.77
N LEU A 286 11.06 4.24 16.73
CA LEU A 286 11.55 3.96 15.38
C LEU A 286 11.67 5.20 14.48
N THR A 287 11.34 6.39 15.00
CA THR A 287 11.47 7.66 14.26
C THR A 287 12.91 8.15 14.25
N ARG A 288 13.43 8.46 13.06
CA ARG A 288 14.82 8.90 12.84
C ARG A 288 14.88 10.17 12.02
N GLU A 289 15.87 11.00 12.31
CA GLU A 289 16.24 12.11 11.44
C GLU A 289 17.02 11.58 10.23
N ASP A 290 16.56 11.90 9.03
CA ASP A 290 17.26 11.57 7.79
C ASP A 290 18.46 12.50 7.60
N SER A 291 19.66 11.92 7.59
CA SER A 291 20.92 12.66 7.48
C SER A 291 21.06 13.49 6.19
N THR A 292 20.28 13.18 5.15
CA THR A 292 20.33 13.90 3.87
C THR A 292 19.39 15.12 3.79
N SER A 293 18.28 15.10 4.52
CA SER A 293 17.24 16.14 4.45
C SER A 293 17.00 16.90 5.76
N GLY A 294 17.44 16.36 6.90
CA GLY A 294 17.14 16.90 8.24
C GLY A 294 15.67 16.72 8.65
N LEU A 295 14.89 15.94 7.89
CA LEU A 295 13.50 15.64 8.20
C LEU A 295 13.40 14.34 9.01
N TYR A 296 12.40 14.27 9.88
CA TYR A 296 12.10 13.04 10.60
C TYR A 296 11.27 12.08 9.74
N TYR A 297 11.62 10.81 9.76
CA TYR A 297 10.84 9.72 9.19
C TYR A 297 10.56 8.72 10.29
N ASP A 298 9.32 8.24 10.37
CA ASP A 298 9.05 7.02 11.11
C ASP A 298 9.59 5.85 10.27
N CYS A 299 10.71 5.29 10.71
CA CYS A 299 11.39 4.22 10.00
C CYS A 299 10.84 2.83 10.36
N SER A 300 9.66 2.75 10.99
CA SER A 300 8.94 1.49 11.20
C SER A 300 8.35 0.94 9.89
N ALA A 301 7.89 1.82 8.98
CA ALA A 301 7.35 1.44 7.67
C ALA A 301 7.46 2.57 6.64
N HIS A 302 7.25 2.22 5.36
CA HIS A 302 7.32 3.19 4.27
C HIS A 302 6.11 4.13 4.25
N PHE A 303 4.92 3.61 4.57
CA PHE A 303 3.65 4.33 4.58
C PHE A 303 2.91 4.05 5.88
N LEU A 304 2.36 5.09 6.50
CA LEU A 304 1.63 4.97 7.76
C LEU A 304 0.25 5.60 7.63
N TRP A 305 -0.75 5.07 8.34
CA TRP A 305 -2.06 5.73 8.39
C TRP A 305 -2.58 5.95 9.80
N ALA A 306 -3.40 7.00 9.95
CA ALA A 306 -4.26 7.17 11.12
C ALA A 306 -5.58 6.43 10.91
N GLY A 307 -5.99 5.62 11.89
CA GLY A 307 -7.24 4.90 11.86
C GLY A 307 -8.46 5.80 12.11
N GLU A 308 -9.66 5.29 11.82
CA GLU A 308 -10.92 6.03 12.03
C GLU A 308 -11.13 6.45 13.49
N ARG A 309 -10.55 5.70 14.44
CA ARG A 309 -10.68 5.94 15.89
C ARG A 309 -9.58 6.83 16.47
N THR A 310 -8.59 7.22 15.67
CA THR A 310 -7.38 7.93 16.12
C THR A 310 -7.07 9.18 15.31
N ARG A 311 -7.97 9.59 14.39
CA ARG A 311 -7.78 10.75 13.50
C ARG A 311 -8.36 12.07 14.04
N GLN A 312 -8.44 12.24 15.35
CA GLN A 312 -8.96 13.48 15.95
C GLN A 312 -8.03 14.65 15.59
N LEU A 313 -8.60 15.79 15.16
CA LEU A 313 -7.85 16.98 14.72
C LEU A 313 -6.79 17.45 15.73
N ASP A 314 -7.12 17.40 17.01
CA ASP A 314 -6.28 17.79 18.14
C ASP A 314 -5.62 16.59 18.86
N GLY A 315 -5.77 15.39 18.30
CA GLY A 315 -5.30 14.14 18.88
C GLY A 315 -3.82 13.86 18.66
N ALA A 316 -3.28 12.98 19.50
CA ALA A 316 -1.88 12.61 19.51
C ALA A 316 -1.37 11.99 18.20
N HIS A 317 -2.19 11.16 17.53
CA HIS A 317 -1.77 10.53 16.27
C HIS A 317 -1.62 11.55 15.14
N VAL A 318 -2.54 12.52 15.03
CA VAL A 318 -2.41 13.59 14.03
C VAL A 318 -1.21 14.48 14.34
N GLU A 319 -0.96 14.79 15.62
CA GLU A 319 0.25 15.50 16.06
C GLU A 319 1.54 14.74 15.75
N PHE A 320 1.57 13.42 15.92
CA PHE A 320 2.74 12.61 15.55
C PHE A 320 2.95 12.63 14.03
N LEU A 321 1.90 12.33 13.27
CA LEU A 321 1.95 12.19 11.81
C LEU A 321 2.29 13.50 11.09
N ARG A 322 1.89 14.67 11.62
CA ARG A 322 2.16 15.97 10.95
C ARG A 322 3.64 16.27 10.79
N GLY A 323 4.50 15.72 11.65
CA GLY A 323 5.93 16.04 11.65
C GLY A 323 6.85 14.97 11.04
N ILE A 324 6.35 13.76 10.75
CA ILE A 324 7.10 12.77 9.98
C ILE A 324 6.94 13.01 8.48
N ALA A 325 7.96 12.69 7.68
CA ALA A 325 8.02 12.95 6.24
C ALA A 325 7.57 11.75 5.38
N ASN A 326 7.15 10.64 5.97
CA ASN A 326 6.56 9.49 5.26
C ASN A 326 5.31 9.90 4.48
N PRO A 327 4.96 9.26 3.35
CA PRO A 327 3.61 9.36 2.81
C PRO A 327 2.60 8.78 3.81
N LEU A 328 1.47 9.47 3.94
CA LEU A 328 0.48 9.25 4.99
C LEU A 328 -0.87 8.81 4.44
N GLY A 329 -1.62 8.08 5.26
CA GLY A 329 -3.02 7.76 5.03
C GLY A 329 -3.93 8.25 6.17
N ILE A 330 -5.18 8.56 5.85
CA ILE A 330 -6.24 8.70 6.86
C ILE A 330 -7.46 7.88 6.47
N LYS A 331 -7.94 7.05 7.40
CA LYS A 331 -9.19 6.30 7.23
C LYS A 331 -10.36 7.27 7.39
N VAL A 332 -11.34 7.20 6.48
CA VAL A 332 -12.54 8.05 6.55
C VAL A 332 -13.80 7.20 6.39
N SER A 333 -14.69 7.25 7.37
CA SER A 333 -16.00 6.60 7.32
C SER A 333 -17.08 7.49 6.68
N ASP A 334 -18.30 6.96 6.62
CA ASP A 334 -19.52 7.68 6.23
C ASP A 334 -19.88 8.85 7.17
N LYS A 335 -19.21 8.94 8.33
CA LYS A 335 -19.36 9.99 9.33
C LYS A 335 -18.38 11.14 9.17
N MET A 336 -17.44 11.06 8.22
CA MET A 336 -16.48 12.12 8.00
C MET A 336 -17.20 13.41 7.57
N ASP A 337 -16.93 14.49 8.30
CA ASP A 337 -17.36 15.82 7.91
C ASP A 337 -16.42 16.41 6.83
N PRO A 338 -16.95 16.99 5.74
CA PRO A 338 -16.10 17.53 4.67
C PRO A 338 -15.17 18.68 5.12
N GLU A 339 -15.59 19.53 6.05
CA GLU A 339 -14.75 20.62 6.55
C GLU A 339 -13.65 20.10 7.49
N GLU A 340 -13.98 19.12 8.33
CA GLU A 340 -13.00 18.41 9.15
C GLU A 340 -11.93 17.72 8.29
N LEU A 341 -12.34 17.07 7.19
CA LEU A 341 -11.41 16.44 6.25
C LEU A 341 -10.42 17.46 5.64
N VAL A 342 -10.91 18.61 5.20
CA VAL A 342 -10.06 19.69 4.64
C VAL A 342 -9.04 20.14 5.68
N LYS A 343 -9.46 20.37 6.94
CA LYS A 343 -8.56 20.75 8.04
C LYS A 343 -7.51 19.67 8.33
N LEU A 344 -7.90 18.40 8.33
CA LEU A 344 -6.96 17.28 8.51
C LEU A 344 -5.90 17.26 7.41
N ILE A 345 -6.30 17.51 6.15
CA ILE A 345 -5.38 17.56 5.01
C ILE A 345 -4.43 18.76 5.15
N ASP A 346 -4.92 19.93 5.58
CA ASP A 346 -4.06 21.11 5.81
C ASP A 346 -2.98 20.85 6.86
N ILE A 347 -3.32 20.12 7.93
CA ILE A 347 -2.36 19.75 8.98
C ILE A 347 -1.31 18.75 8.45
N LEU A 348 -1.73 17.74 7.70
CA LEU A 348 -0.88 16.62 7.30
C LEU A 348 -0.14 16.84 5.96
N ASN A 349 -0.63 17.76 5.13
CA ASN A 349 -0.07 18.13 3.83
C ASN A 349 -0.08 19.65 3.60
N PRO A 350 0.58 20.45 4.47
CA PRO A 350 0.53 21.91 4.42
C PRO A 350 1.15 22.49 3.13
N GLU A 351 2.07 21.77 2.50
CA GLU A 351 2.72 22.15 1.24
C GLU A 351 1.93 21.66 0.00
N ASN A 352 0.76 21.04 0.20
CA ASN A 352 -0.09 20.47 -0.84
C ASN A 352 0.66 19.59 -1.85
N ARG A 353 1.60 18.76 -1.35
CA ARG A 353 2.42 17.89 -2.19
C ARG A 353 1.56 16.72 -2.68
N PRO A 354 1.49 16.46 -3.99
CA PRO A 354 0.87 15.23 -4.50
C PRO A 354 1.57 14.00 -3.92
N GLY A 355 0.81 12.97 -3.55
CA GLY A 355 1.34 11.72 -2.99
C GLY A 355 1.59 11.75 -1.48
N ARG A 356 1.62 12.93 -0.84
CA ARG A 356 1.83 13.06 0.61
C ARG A 356 0.69 12.46 1.44
N ILE A 357 -0.57 12.70 1.05
CA ILE A 357 -1.73 12.25 1.82
C ILE A 357 -2.67 11.41 0.96
N THR A 358 -3.09 10.27 1.52
CA THR A 358 -4.04 9.33 0.92
C THR A 358 -5.32 9.27 1.75
N ILE A 359 -6.46 9.50 1.13
CA ILE A 359 -7.78 9.42 1.78
C ILE A 359 -8.33 8.01 1.56
N ILE A 360 -8.43 7.23 2.64
CA ILE A 360 -8.82 5.81 2.59
C ILE A 360 -10.28 5.68 3.04
N THR A 361 -11.20 5.67 2.08
CA THR A 361 -12.66 5.68 2.30
C THR A 361 -13.21 4.30 2.63
N ARG A 362 -13.97 4.17 3.73
CA ARG A 362 -14.64 2.93 4.15
C ARG A 362 -16.06 3.21 4.62
N MET A 363 -17.03 3.17 3.72
CA MET A 363 -18.36 3.73 3.94
C MET A 363 -19.47 2.68 3.84
N GLY A 364 -19.24 1.56 3.17
CA GLY A 364 -20.29 0.70 2.66
C GLY A 364 -20.84 1.20 1.31
N PRO A 365 -21.35 0.31 0.43
CA PRO A 365 -21.72 0.66 -0.94
C PRO A 365 -22.80 1.73 -1.09
N GLU A 366 -23.77 1.77 -0.18
CA GLU A 366 -24.87 2.73 -0.22
C GLU A 366 -24.36 4.13 0.18
N ASN A 367 -23.68 4.21 1.32
CA ASN A 367 -23.12 5.47 1.81
C ASN A 367 -22.01 6.00 0.91
N MET A 368 -21.23 5.14 0.25
CA MET A 368 -20.20 5.57 -0.69
C MET A 368 -20.78 6.48 -1.79
N ARG A 369 -21.95 6.11 -2.34
CA ARG A 369 -22.63 6.90 -3.38
C ARG A 369 -23.16 8.24 -2.89
N VAL A 370 -23.48 8.34 -1.60
CA VAL A 370 -24.09 9.53 -1.00
C VAL A 370 -23.03 10.47 -0.44
N LYS A 371 -22.04 9.94 0.29
CA LYS A 371 -21.12 10.73 1.12
C LYS A 371 -19.85 11.13 0.39
N LEU A 372 -19.26 10.23 -0.40
CA LEU A 372 -18.00 10.50 -1.10
C LEU A 372 -18.06 11.73 -2.04
N PRO A 373 -19.15 12.00 -2.80
CA PRO A 373 -19.24 13.19 -3.63
C PRO A 373 -18.99 14.50 -2.85
N HIS A 374 -19.52 14.60 -1.63
CA HIS A 374 -19.35 15.79 -0.79
C HIS A 374 -17.89 15.97 -0.35
N LEU A 375 -17.20 14.88 0.02
CA LEU A 375 -15.79 14.92 0.39
C LEU A 375 -14.91 15.32 -0.80
N ILE A 376 -15.15 14.73 -1.98
CA ILE A 376 -14.39 15.07 -3.20
C ILE A 376 -14.54 16.56 -3.54
N ARG A 377 -15.76 17.09 -3.48
CA ARG A 377 -16.04 18.50 -3.78
C ARG A 377 -15.40 19.44 -2.76
N ALA A 378 -15.41 19.10 -1.47
CA ALA A 378 -14.76 19.91 -0.44
C ALA A 378 -13.24 19.97 -0.62
N VAL A 379 -12.59 18.82 -0.80
CA VAL A 379 -11.14 18.73 -1.05
C VAL A 379 -10.75 19.48 -2.33
N ARG A 380 -11.55 19.31 -3.40
CA ARG A 380 -11.35 20.06 -4.66
C ARG A 380 -11.53 21.56 -4.48
N GLY A 381 -12.56 21.98 -3.74
CA GLY A 381 -12.85 23.38 -3.44
C GLY A 381 -11.74 24.05 -2.64
N ALA A 382 -11.08 23.30 -1.76
CA ALA A 382 -9.88 23.73 -1.03
C ALA A 382 -8.60 23.70 -1.88
N GLY A 383 -8.65 23.23 -3.13
CA GLY A 383 -7.48 23.11 -4.01
C GLY A 383 -6.47 22.03 -3.57
N GLN A 384 -6.87 21.12 -2.70
CA GLN A 384 -5.99 20.10 -2.11
C GLN A 384 -5.84 18.89 -3.04
N ILE A 385 -4.63 18.35 -3.11
CA ILE A 385 -4.27 17.18 -3.91
C ILE A 385 -4.09 15.99 -2.99
N VAL A 386 -4.90 14.96 -3.21
CA VAL A 386 -4.91 13.73 -2.42
C VAL A 386 -4.99 12.49 -3.30
N THR A 387 -4.49 11.36 -2.81
CA THR A 387 -4.73 10.06 -3.43
C THR A 387 -6.01 9.46 -2.84
N TRP A 388 -7.05 9.25 -3.65
CA TRP A 388 -8.28 8.61 -3.20
C TRP A 388 -8.15 7.09 -3.26
N VAL A 389 -8.46 6.40 -2.16
CA VAL A 389 -8.35 4.94 -2.04
C VAL A 389 -9.61 4.41 -1.37
N THR A 390 -10.17 3.33 -1.90
CA THR A 390 -11.27 2.64 -1.23
C THR A 390 -10.77 1.48 -0.37
N ASP A 391 -11.24 1.43 0.88
CA ASP A 391 -11.18 0.28 1.78
C ASP A 391 -12.59 -0.33 1.83
N PRO A 392 -12.91 -1.25 0.92
CA PRO A 392 -14.23 -1.87 0.84
C PRO A 392 -14.45 -2.93 1.93
N MET A 393 -13.50 -3.11 2.85
CA MET A 393 -13.51 -4.20 3.81
C MET A 393 -14.17 -3.75 5.12
N HIS A 394 -13.62 -2.71 5.73
CA HIS A 394 -14.00 -2.32 7.09
C HIS A 394 -15.45 -1.86 7.17
N GLY A 395 -15.97 -1.19 6.13
CA GLY A 395 -17.35 -0.70 6.04
C GLY A 395 -18.42 -1.80 5.98
N ASN A 396 -18.01 -3.04 5.67
CA ASN A 396 -18.92 -4.14 5.33
C ASN A 396 -18.85 -5.34 6.29
N THR A 397 -18.28 -5.16 7.48
CA THR A 397 -18.23 -6.21 8.50
C THR A 397 -19.61 -6.44 9.12
N MET A 398 -20.02 -7.71 9.18
CA MET A 398 -21.25 -8.18 9.82
C MET A 398 -20.97 -9.36 10.76
N LYS A 399 -21.95 -9.73 11.59
CA LYS A 399 -21.89 -10.93 12.45
C LYS A 399 -22.74 -12.04 11.82
N ALA A 400 -22.14 -13.21 11.63
CA ALA A 400 -22.83 -14.40 11.14
C ALA A 400 -23.72 -15.03 12.23
N PRO A 401 -24.69 -15.90 11.87
CA PRO A 401 -25.52 -16.61 12.84
C PRO A 401 -24.73 -17.42 13.88
N CYS A 402 -23.58 -17.98 13.49
CA CYS A 402 -22.65 -18.71 14.37
C CYS A 402 -21.84 -17.79 15.31
N GLY A 403 -22.03 -16.48 15.23
CA GLY A 403 -21.38 -15.49 16.09
C GLY A 403 -20.03 -14.97 15.59
N LEU A 404 -19.44 -15.60 14.58
CA LEU A 404 -18.22 -15.13 13.92
C LEU A 404 -18.47 -13.83 13.14
N LYS A 405 -17.46 -12.95 13.07
CA LYS A 405 -17.50 -11.84 12.13
C LYS A 405 -17.28 -12.36 10.72
N THR A 406 -17.96 -11.80 9.74
CA THR A 406 -17.70 -12.07 8.32
C THR A 406 -17.94 -10.80 7.50
N ARG A 407 -17.62 -10.84 6.21
CA ARG A 407 -17.90 -9.81 5.23
C ARG A 407 -18.47 -10.47 3.98
N SER A 408 -19.48 -9.85 3.39
CA SER A 408 -20.02 -10.31 2.10
C SER A 408 -19.15 -9.81 0.96
N PHE A 409 -18.63 -10.73 0.16
CA PHE A 409 -17.87 -10.41 -1.05
C PHE A 409 -18.66 -9.50 -2.00
N ASP A 410 -19.97 -9.73 -2.15
CA ASP A 410 -20.84 -8.90 -3.00
C ASP A 410 -20.91 -7.45 -2.51
N ARG A 411 -20.95 -7.24 -1.19
CA ARG A 411 -20.92 -5.89 -0.61
C ARG A 411 -19.56 -5.21 -0.78
N ILE A 412 -18.47 -5.96 -0.59
CA ILE A 412 -17.10 -5.49 -0.86
C ILE A 412 -17.00 -5.03 -2.32
N LEU A 413 -17.45 -5.86 -3.25
CA LEU A 413 -17.48 -5.56 -4.68
C LEU A 413 -18.37 -4.36 -5.00
N ALA A 414 -19.56 -4.27 -4.39
CA ALA A 414 -20.48 -3.16 -4.59
C ALA A 414 -19.89 -1.82 -4.14
N GLU A 415 -19.08 -1.79 -3.07
CA GLU A 415 -18.41 -0.58 -2.60
C GLU A 415 -17.29 -0.15 -3.55
N VAL A 416 -16.50 -1.11 -4.05
CA VAL A 416 -15.51 -0.82 -5.11
C VAL A 416 -16.21 -0.26 -6.35
N ARG A 417 -17.33 -0.84 -6.79
CA ARG A 417 -18.11 -0.29 -7.91
C ARG A 417 -18.59 1.13 -7.62
N ALA A 418 -19.16 1.36 -6.44
CA ALA A 418 -19.63 2.68 -6.02
C ALA A 418 -18.53 3.74 -6.04
N PHE A 419 -17.34 3.37 -5.54
CA PHE A 419 -16.17 4.24 -5.52
C PHE A 419 -15.77 4.72 -6.92
N PHE A 420 -15.68 3.78 -7.88
CA PHE A 420 -15.40 4.14 -9.27
C PHE A 420 -16.54 4.97 -9.90
N ASP A 421 -17.80 4.59 -9.67
CA ASP A 421 -18.98 5.30 -10.20
C ASP A 421 -18.97 6.78 -9.75
N VAL A 422 -18.72 7.02 -8.46
CA VAL A 422 -18.68 8.38 -7.88
C VAL A 422 -17.53 9.18 -8.47
N HIS A 423 -16.33 8.60 -8.58
CA HIS A 423 -15.21 9.33 -9.15
C HIS A 423 -15.40 9.67 -10.63
N GLU A 424 -16.02 8.79 -11.41
CA GLU A 424 -16.40 9.06 -12.80
C GLU A 424 -17.41 10.21 -12.88
N GLN A 425 -18.45 10.21 -12.03
CA GLN A 425 -19.44 11.29 -11.95
C GLN A 425 -18.82 12.63 -11.52
N GLU A 426 -17.90 12.60 -10.56
CA GLU A 426 -17.26 13.80 -10.04
C GLU A 426 -16.08 14.25 -10.90
N GLY A 427 -15.66 13.50 -11.92
CA GLY A 427 -14.47 13.82 -12.74
C GLY A 427 -13.15 13.80 -11.95
N SER A 428 -13.04 12.92 -10.95
CA SER A 428 -11.85 12.75 -10.10
C SER A 428 -11.21 11.37 -10.30
N HIS A 429 -10.08 11.06 -9.66
CA HIS A 429 -9.33 9.82 -9.87
C HIS A 429 -9.53 8.78 -8.75
N PRO A 430 -10.09 7.57 -9.05
CA PRO A 430 -9.90 6.38 -8.22
C PRO A 430 -8.43 6.01 -8.19
N GLY A 431 -7.74 6.40 -7.12
CA GLY A 431 -6.28 6.24 -6.98
C GLY A 431 -5.84 4.87 -6.49
N GLY A 432 -6.71 4.07 -5.86
CA GLY A 432 -6.33 2.73 -5.41
C GLY A 432 -7.37 1.97 -4.59
N VAL A 433 -6.96 0.80 -4.11
CA VAL A 433 -7.69 -0.04 -3.15
C VAL A 433 -6.82 -0.41 -1.95
N HIS A 434 -7.46 -0.60 -0.79
CA HIS A 434 -6.85 -1.06 0.45
C HIS A 434 -7.61 -2.27 0.98
N LEU A 435 -6.99 -3.43 0.93
CA LEU A 435 -7.65 -4.72 1.19
C LEU A 435 -7.04 -5.45 2.39
N GLU A 436 -7.87 -6.26 3.04
CA GLU A 436 -7.41 -7.27 3.99
C GLU A 436 -7.53 -8.62 3.31
N MET A 437 -6.40 -9.28 3.09
CA MET A 437 -6.31 -10.49 2.28
C MET A 437 -5.18 -11.39 2.76
N THR A 438 -5.25 -12.67 2.41
CA THR A 438 -4.22 -13.65 2.74
C THR A 438 -4.02 -14.64 1.60
N GLY A 439 -2.79 -15.13 1.45
CA GLY A 439 -2.46 -16.24 0.55
C GLY A 439 -2.92 -17.61 1.07
N GLN A 440 -3.36 -17.68 2.33
CA GLN A 440 -3.91 -18.90 2.91
C GLN A 440 -5.30 -19.24 2.33
N ASN A 441 -5.63 -20.53 2.27
CA ASN A 441 -6.94 -21.00 1.83
C ASN A 441 -7.96 -20.95 2.99
N VAL A 442 -8.42 -19.74 3.32
CA VAL A 442 -9.31 -19.44 4.45
C VAL A 442 -10.78 -19.30 4.04
N THR A 443 -11.69 -19.47 5.00
CA THR A 443 -13.14 -19.28 4.86
C THR A 443 -13.64 -18.14 5.76
N GLU A 444 -13.12 -16.93 5.55
CA GLU A 444 -13.38 -15.79 6.42
C GLU A 444 -14.47 -14.84 5.88
N CYS A 445 -14.45 -14.54 4.58
CA CYS A 445 -15.49 -13.77 3.90
C CYS A 445 -16.46 -14.69 3.14
N ILE A 446 -17.77 -14.45 3.27
CA ILE A 446 -18.80 -15.19 2.53
C ILE A 446 -18.93 -14.71 1.09
N GLY A 447 -19.43 -15.57 0.21
CA GLY A 447 -19.61 -15.30 -1.22
C GLY A 447 -18.33 -15.46 -2.04
N GLY A 448 -18.28 -14.79 -3.19
CA GLY A 448 -17.28 -15.02 -4.23
C GLY A 448 -17.55 -16.32 -5.02
N SER A 449 -16.74 -16.57 -6.04
CA SER A 449 -16.97 -17.66 -7.00
C SER A 449 -16.99 -19.08 -6.41
N ARG A 450 -16.34 -19.32 -5.26
CA ARG A 450 -16.37 -20.61 -4.54
C ARG A 450 -17.53 -20.75 -3.54
N THR A 451 -18.46 -19.78 -3.52
CA THR A 451 -19.62 -19.68 -2.62
C THR A 451 -19.29 -20.13 -1.19
N VAL A 452 -18.41 -19.39 -0.50
CA VAL A 452 -18.22 -19.58 0.94
C VAL A 452 -19.53 -19.18 1.63
N THR A 453 -20.16 -20.12 2.32
CA THR A 453 -21.41 -19.89 3.06
C THR A 453 -21.14 -19.57 4.52
N PHE A 454 -22.19 -19.25 5.29
CA PHE A 454 -22.06 -19.08 6.74
C PHE A 454 -21.60 -20.35 7.45
N ASP A 455 -21.98 -21.53 6.94
CA ASP A 455 -21.64 -22.83 7.53
C ASP A 455 -20.17 -23.19 7.28
N ASP A 456 -19.59 -22.68 6.18
CA ASP A 456 -18.18 -22.89 5.86
C ASP A 456 -17.22 -22.06 6.74
N LEU A 457 -17.72 -21.02 7.43
CA LEU A 457 -16.87 -20.09 8.16
C LEU A 457 -16.01 -20.81 9.21
N SER A 458 -16.59 -21.75 9.96
CA SER A 458 -15.85 -22.48 11.00
C SER A 458 -14.81 -23.47 10.45
N SER A 459 -14.76 -23.72 9.14
CA SER A 459 -13.81 -24.67 8.55
C SER A 459 -12.36 -24.20 8.68
N ARG A 460 -12.09 -22.93 8.32
CA ARG A 460 -10.74 -22.35 8.25
C ARG A 460 -10.75 -20.86 8.59
N TYR A 461 -11.29 -20.53 9.75
CA TYR A 461 -11.28 -19.19 10.31
C TYR A 461 -10.01 -18.97 11.14
N HIS A 462 -9.01 -18.30 10.57
CA HIS A 462 -7.69 -18.18 11.21
C HIS A 462 -7.42 -16.80 11.80
N THR A 463 -8.18 -15.78 11.40
CA THR A 463 -8.06 -14.42 11.97
C THR A 463 -8.66 -14.31 13.37
N HIS A 464 -7.91 -13.69 14.29
CA HIS A 464 -8.43 -13.21 15.59
C HIS A 464 -9.05 -11.80 15.50
N CYS A 465 -9.01 -11.23 14.30
CA CYS A 465 -9.16 -9.82 14.05
C CYS A 465 -10.43 -9.57 13.24
N ASP A 466 -10.30 -9.11 12.00
CA ASP A 466 -11.40 -9.06 11.04
C ASP A 466 -11.19 -10.06 9.89
N PRO A 467 -12.26 -10.44 9.17
CA PRO A 467 -12.24 -11.45 8.10
C PRO A 467 -11.52 -10.99 6.83
N ARG A 468 -10.56 -11.77 6.34
CA ARG A 468 -9.75 -11.47 5.14
C ARG A 468 -10.35 -12.08 3.88
N LEU A 469 -10.08 -11.48 2.73
CA LEU A 469 -10.28 -12.15 1.43
C LEU A 469 -9.27 -13.29 1.31
N ASN A 470 -9.72 -14.47 0.89
CA ASN A 470 -8.80 -15.51 0.43
C ASN A 470 -8.27 -15.17 -0.98
N ALA A 471 -7.27 -15.92 -1.46
CA ALA A 471 -6.63 -15.64 -2.74
C ALA A 471 -7.61 -15.65 -3.93
N SER A 472 -8.59 -16.56 -3.96
CA SER A 472 -9.60 -16.61 -5.04
C SER A 472 -10.46 -15.35 -5.08
N GLN A 473 -10.96 -14.90 -3.92
CA GLN A 473 -11.77 -13.69 -3.82
C GLN A 473 -10.96 -12.43 -4.15
N ALA A 474 -9.70 -12.37 -3.68
CA ALA A 474 -8.80 -11.25 -3.98
C ALA A 474 -8.52 -11.15 -5.50
N LEU A 475 -8.29 -12.29 -6.15
CA LEU A 475 -8.07 -12.37 -7.59
C LEU A 475 -9.33 -12.00 -8.39
N GLU A 476 -10.50 -12.49 -7.99
CA GLU A 476 -11.79 -12.12 -8.59
C GLU A 476 -12.01 -10.60 -8.55
N LEU A 477 -11.75 -9.97 -7.40
CA LEU A 477 -11.85 -8.52 -7.24
C LEU A 477 -10.88 -7.77 -8.17
N SER A 478 -9.66 -8.28 -8.34
CA SER A 478 -8.65 -7.65 -9.21
C SER A 478 -9.07 -7.61 -10.69
N PHE A 479 -9.71 -8.67 -11.20
CA PHE A 479 -10.23 -8.70 -12.57
C PHE A 479 -11.30 -7.63 -12.80
N ILE A 480 -12.19 -7.44 -11.83
CA ILE A 480 -13.28 -6.47 -11.93
C ILE A 480 -12.74 -5.04 -11.87
N ILE A 481 -11.77 -4.77 -10.99
CA ILE A 481 -11.08 -3.47 -10.95
C ILE A 481 -10.34 -3.21 -12.27
N ALA A 482 -9.63 -4.19 -12.80
CA ALA A 482 -8.88 -4.07 -14.05
C ALA A 482 -9.82 -3.69 -15.22
N GLU A 483 -11.03 -4.26 -15.27
CA GLU A 483 -12.03 -3.90 -16.26
C GLU A 483 -12.46 -2.42 -16.15
N ARG A 484 -12.70 -1.92 -14.93
CA ARG A 484 -13.04 -0.52 -14.69
C ARG A 484 -11.93 0.43 -15.13
N LEU A 485 -10.68 0.13 -14.77
CA LEU A 485 -9.50 0.90 -15.18
C LEU A 485 -9.38 0.96 -16.71
N ARG A 486 -9.56 -0.17 -17.39
CA ARG A 486 -9.52 -0.25 -18.86
C ARG A 486 -10.56 0.65 -19.53
N ARG A 487 -11.82 0.57 -19.07
CA ARG A 487 -12.93 1.38 -19.61
C ARG A 487 -12.64 2.86 -19.49
N ARG A 488 -12.15 3.29 -18.32
CA ARG A 488 -11.79 4.68 -18.07
C ARG A 488 -10.68 5.20 -18.98
N ARG A 489 -9.62 4.42 -19.14
CA ARG A 489 -8.50 4.77 -20.04
C ARG A 489 -8.97 4.90 -21.49
N ALA A 490 -9.80 3.97 -21.96
CA ALA A 490 -10.37 4.03 -23.31
C ALA A 490 -11.25 5.27 -23.52
N ALA A 491 -12.07 5.65 -22.54
CA ALA A 491 -12.86 6.87 -22.58
C ALA A 491 -11.99 8.13 -22.62
N SER A 492 -10.89 8.16 -21.84
CA SER A 492 -9.95 9.29 -21.82
C SER A 492 -9.23 9.45 -23.17
N TRP A 493 -8.78 8.34 -23.77
CA TRP A 493 -8.16 8.34 -25.10
C TRP A 493 -9.10 8.83 -26.21
N ALA A 494 -10.38 8.45 -26.15
CA ALA A 494 -11.38 8.91 -27.11
C ALA A 494 -11.59 10.44 -27.02
N LEU A 495 -11.62 11.00 -25.81
CA LEU A 495 -11.73 12.44 -25.58
C LEU A 495 -10.51 13.21 -26.11
N ASP A 496 -9.30 12.70 -25.88
CA ASP A 496 -8.07 13.33 -26.36
C ASP A 496 -7.99 13.34 -27.90
N ASN A 497 -8.41 12.26 -28.56
CA ASN A 497 -8.48 12.19 -30.03
C ASN A 497 -9.56 13.11 -30.62
N GLN A 498 -10.66 13.35 -29.91
CA GLN A 498 -11.67 14.33 -30.32
C GLN A 498 -11.16 15.77 -30.15
N ARG A 499 -10.41 16.07 -29.10
CA ARG A 499 -9.84 17.42 -28.88
C ARG A 499 -8.74 17.78 -29.88
N SER A 500 -7.95 16.79 -30.29
CA SER A 500 -6.86 16.94 -31.27
C SER A 500 -7.33 16.96 -32.73
N SER A 501 -8.60 16.67 -33.00
CA SER A 501 -9.19 16.69 -34.35
C SER A 501 -10.03 17.95 -34.66
N VAL A 502 -10.14 18.91 -33.72
CA VAL A 502 -10.76 20.22 -34.00
C VAL A 502 -9.71 21.15 -34.65
N PRO A 503 -9.89 21.59 -35.92
CA PRO A 503 -8.96 22.52 -36.54
C PRO A 503 -8.98 23.86 -35.79
N SER A 504 -7.80 24.42 -35.57
CA SER A 504 -7.61 25.80 -35.09
C SER A 504 -8.07 26.81 -36.16
N SER A 505 -9.39 26.96 -36.36
CA SER A 505 -9.97 28.02 -37.20
C SER A 505 -10.61 29.10 -36.33
N MET A 506 -9.79 29.88 -35.65
CA MET A 506 -10.06 31.29 -35.30
C MET A 506 -8.74 32.05 -35.26
N GLY A 507 -8.18 32.29 -36.44
CA GLY A 507 -7.43 33.50 -36.70
C GLY A 507 -8.35 34.42 -37.49
N LEU A 508 -8.82 35.50 -36.84
CA LEU A 508 -9.15 36.80 -37.43
C LEU A 508 -9.07 37.84 -36.31
#